data_AF-A0A1G8NB42-F1
#
_entry.id   AF-A0A1G8NB42-F1
#
_cell.length_a   1.000
_cell.length_b   1.000
_cell.length_c   1.000
_cell.angle_alpha   90.00
_cell.angle_beta   90.00
_cell.angle_gamma   90.00
#
_symmetry.space_group_name_H-M   'P 1'
#
loop_
_entity.id
_entity.type
_entity.pdbx_description
1 polymer ?
#
loop_
_entity_poly.entity_id
_entity_poly.type
_entity_poly.pdbx_seq_one_letter_code
_entity_poly.pdbx_strand_id
1 'polypeptide(L)'
;MAEKKMTITVNNYNHYIRFSAHCQGFAICIYTSGDIDIHMKEFCHGEYTERIFEYSPDKEVQAKFLDYLEDTLATIILEVALEVVAPYHYFMDLLYGENHFLEAYDFFKNEKLAQEEE
;
A
#
# COMPACT_ATOMS: atom_id res chain seq x y z
N MET A 1 -16.79 -6.15 15.02
CA MET A 1 -15.60 -5.89 14.19
C MET A 1 -15.89 -6.46 12.82
N ALA A 2 -15.67 -5.72 11.73
CA ALA A 2 -15.83 -6.27 10.38
C ALA A 2 -14.76 -7.33 10.14
N GLU A 3 -15.12 -8.43 9.46
CA GLU A 3 -14.18 -9.50 9.12
C GLU A 3 -13.19 -9.00 8.06
N LYS A 4 -11.90 -8.94 8.41
CA LYS A 4 -10.81 -8.65 7.46
C LYS A 4 -10.45 -9.94 6.72
N LYS A 5 -10.45 -9.90 5.39
CA LYS A 5 -10.06 -11.02 4.53
C LYS A 5 -8.83 -10.67 3.71
N MET A 6 -7.80 -11.52 3.79
CA MET A 6 -6.65 -11.52 2.89
C MET A 6 -6.86 -12.56 1.79
N THR A 7 -6.53 -12.22 0.54
CA THR A 7 -6.56 -13.15 -0.59
C THR A 7 -5.33 -12.92 -1.46
N ILE A 8 -4.67 -14.01 -1.85
CA ILE A 8 -3.57 -14.00 -2.82
C ILE A 8 -4.09 -14.65 -4.09
N THR A 9 -4.05 -13.93 -5.21
CA THR A 9 -4.46 -14.45 -6.53
C THR A 9 -3.28 -14.39 -7.48
N VAL A 10 -3.04 -15.48 -8.20
CA VAL A 10 -2.06 -15.54 -9.28
C VAL A 10 -2.82 -15.76 -10.59
N ASN A 11 -2.74 -14.81 -11.51
CA ASN A 11 -3.39 -14.90 -12.82
C ASN A 11 -2.47 -14.38 -13.91
N ASN A 12 -2.25 -15.15 -14.97
CA ASN A 12 -1.29 -14.84 -16.04
C ASN A 12 0.08 -14.41 -15.50
N TYR A 13 0.58 -15.04 -14.43
CA TYR A 13 1.82 -14.69 -13.72
C TYR A 13 1.81 -13.31 -13.02
N ASN A 14 0.74 -12.52 -13.08
CA ASN A 14 0.53 -11.39 -12.19
C ASN A 14 0.18 -11.90 -10.79
N HIS A 15 0.67 -11.23 -9.76
CA HIS A 15 0.39 -11.54 -8.37
C HIS A 15 -0.39 -10.39 -7.74
N TYR A 16 -1.51 -10.73 -7.11
CA TYR A 16 -2.38 -9.77 -6.44
C TYR A 16 -2.51 -10.17 -4.98
N ILE A 17 -2.09 -9.29 -4.08
CA ILE A 17 -2.33 -9.43 -2.64
C ILE A 17 -3.41 -8.43 -2.29
N ARG A 18 -4.57 -8.91 -1.86
CA ARG A 18 -5.73 -8.06 -1.56
C ARG A 18 -6.17 -8.24 -0.11
N PHE A 19 -6.39 -7.10 0.54
CA PHE A 19 -7.01 -6.96 1.83
C PHE A 19 -8.38 -6.31 1.63
N SER A 20 -9.39 -6.85 2.29
CA SER A 20 -10.74 -6.33 2.20
C SER A 20 -11.44 -6.39 3.55
N ALA A 21 -12.16 -5.32 3.83
CA ALA A 21 -13.11 -5.19 4.92
C ALA A 21 -14.36 -4.47 4.38
N HIS A 22 -15.43 -4.40 5.14
CA HIS A 22 -16.72 -3.83 4.69
C HIS A 22 -16.54 -2.49 3.94
N CYS A 23 -16.85 -2.49 2.64
CA CYS A 23 -16.68 -1.36 1.72
C CYS A 23 -15.26 -0.78 1.57
N GLN A 24 -14.22 -1.47 2.03
CA GLN A 24 -12.81 -1.08 1.91
C GLN A 24 -12.02 -2.13 1.12
N GLY A 25 -11.08 -1.68 0.30
CA GLY A 25 -10.23 -2.57 -0.48
C GLY A 25 -8.84 -1.99 -0.68
N PHE A 26 -7.83 -2.73 -0.25
CA PHE A 26 -6.43 -2.43 -0.50
C PHE A 26 -5.80 -3.59 -1.28
N ALA A 27 -5.03 -3.30 -2.32
CA ALA A 27 -4.33 -4.32 -3.09
C ALA A 27 -2.96 -3.84 -3.55
N ILE A 28 -2.00 -4.77 -3.54
CA ILE A 28 -0.76 -4.65 -4.30
C ILE A 28 -0.84 -5.55 -5.52
N CYS A 29 -0.52 -4.96 -6.67
CA CYS A 29 -0.58 -5.59 -7.96
C CYS A 29 0.83 -5.67 -8.52
N ILE A 30 1.40 -6.88 -8.57
CA ILE A 30 2.71 -7.16 -9.17
C ILE A 30 2.45 -7.74 -10.56
N TYR A 31 2.75 -6.98 -11.61
CA TYR A 31 2.45 -7.38 -12.98
C TYR A 31 3.62 -8.11 -13.65
N THR A 32 3.32 -8.86 -14.71
CA THR A 32 4.32 -9.53 -15.56
C THR A 32 5.23 -8.57 -16.31
N SER A 33 4.81 -7.31 -16.48
CA SER A 33 5.71 -6.26 -16.98
C SER A 33 6.85 -5.98 -16.00
N GLY A 34 6.71 -6.37 -14.74
CA GLY A 34 7.59 -6.02 -13.64
C GLY A 34 7.14 -4.77 -12.89
N ASP A 35 6.10 -4.07 -13.36
CA ASP A 35 5.53 -2.93 -12.67
C ASP A 35 4.81 -3.38 -11.39
N ILE A 36 4.78 -2.49 -10.41
CA ILE A 36 4.05 -2.69 -9.18
C ILE A 36 3.18 -1.47 -8.90
N ASP A 37 1.88 -1.71 -8.75
CA ASP A 37 0.91 -0.68 -8.38
C ASP A 37 0.29 -1.00 -7.02
N ILE A 38 -0.13 0.05 -6.31
CA ILE A 38 -1.05 -0.01 -5.18
C ILE A 38 -2.42 0.47 -5.64
N HIS A 39 -3.46 -0.25 -5.21
CA HIS A 39 -4.86 0.11 -5.44
C HIS A 39 -5.59 0.19 -4.11
N MET A 40 -6.22 1.33 -3.85
CA MET A 40 -6.99 1.57 -2.63
C MET A 40 -8.37 2.07 -2.98
N LYS A 41 -9.37 1.68 -2.18
CA LYS A 41 -10.73 2.17 -2.35
C LYS A 41 -11.52 2.08 -1.06
N GLU A 42 -12.42 3.04 -0.90
CA GLU A 42 -13.47 2.95 0.09
C GLU A 42 -14.77 3.57 -0.41
N PHE A 43 -15.80 3.61 0.45
CA PHE A 43 -17.09 4.16 0.11
C PHE A 43 -17.11 5.69 0.04
N CYS A 44 -16.34 6.36 0.90
CA CYS A 44 -16.37 7.82 1.04
C CYS A 44 -15.48 8.54 0.02
N HIS A 45 -14.41 7.88 -0.45
CA HIS A 45 -13.45 8.41 -1.40
C HIS A 45 -13.46 7.62 -2.71
N GLY A 46 -13.00 8.25 -3.79
CA GLY A 46 -12.78 7.57 -5.06
C GLY A 46 -11.73 6.44 -4.95
N GLU A 47 -11.58 5.68 -6.04
CA GLU A 47 -10.48 4.73 -6.14
C GLU A 47 -9.15 5.49 -6.28
N TYR A 48 -8.14 5.03 -5.55
CA TYR A 48 -6.77 5.53 -5.62
C TYR A 48 -5.89 4.45 -6.25
N THR A 49 -5.08 4.85 -7.23
CA THR A 49 -4.10 3.98 -7.87
C THR A 49 -2.79 4.72 -7.99
N GLU A 50 -1.71 4.09 -7.55
CA GLU A 50 -0.36 4.64 -7.69
C GLU A 50 0.61 3.57 -8.13
N ARG A 51 1.50 3.92 -9.06
CA ARG A 51 2.66 3.10 -9.43
C ARG A 51 3.78 3.35 -8.45
N ILE A 52 4.05 2.36 -7.59
CA ILE A 52 5.14 2.40 -6.62
C ILE A 52 6.47 1.91 -7.21
N PHE A 53 6.40 1.16 -8.32
CA PHE A 53 7.57 0.78 -9.09
C PHE A 53 7.23 0.63 -10.57
N GLU A 54 7.99 1.33 -11.41
CA GLU A 54 8.00 1.12 -12.85
C GLU A 54 9.19 0.23 -13.20
N TYR A 55 8.93 -0.83 -13.96
CA TYR A 55 9.97 -1.75 -14.36
C TYR A 55 11.09 -1.04 -15.11
N SER A 56 12.33 -1.29 -14.69
CA SER A 56 13.52 -0.86 -15.38
C SER A 56 14.32 -2.07 -15.85
N PRO A 57 14.85 -2.09 -17.09
CA PRO A 57 15.76 -3.14 -17.54
C PRO A 57 17.15 -3.08 -16.86
N ASP A 58 17.45 -2.01 -16.12
CA ASP A 58 18.68 -1.88 -15.35
C ASP A 58 18.67 -2.81 -14.12
N LYS A 59 19.62 -3.74 -14.07
CA LYS A 59 19.76 -4.71 -12.97
C LYS A 59 20.04 -4.05 -11.63
N GLU A 60 20.74 -2.92 -11.59
CA GLU A 60 21.01 -2.22 -10.33
C GLU A 60 19.74 -1.59 -9.77
N VAL A 61 18.88 -1.05 -10.64
CA VAL A 61 17.57 -0.51 -10.24
C VAL A 61 16.67 -1.63 -9.71
N GLN A 62 16.64 -2.77 -10.39
CA GLN A 62 15.89 -3.94 -9.94
C GLN A 62 16.38 -4.45 -8.58
N ALA A 63 17.70 -4.60 -8.39
CA ALA A 63 18.27 -5.07 -7.13
C ALA A 63 17.94 -4.11 -5.97
N LYS A 64 18.15 -2.81 -6.16
CA LYS A 64 17.81 -1.78 -5.15
C LYS A 64 16.34 -1.80 -4.77
N PHE A 65 15.46 -1.99 -5.76
CA PHE A 65 14.04 -2.06 -5.47
C PHE A 65 13.66 -3.36 -4.74
N LEU A 66 14.27 -4.50 -5.07
CA LEU A 66 14.06 -5.75 -4.35
C LEU A 66 14.50 -5.63 -2.89
N ASP A 67 15.66 -5.04 -2.64
CA ASP A 67 16.14 -4.76 -1.27
C ASP A 67 15.15 -3.85 -0.54
N TYR A 68 14.69 -2.77 -1.18
CA TYR A 68 13.66 -1.88 -0.62
C TYR A 68 12.33 -2.58 -0.35
N LEU A 69 11.92 -3.49 -1.24
CA LEU A 69 10.69 -4.26 -1.11
C LEU A 69 10.74 -5.16 0.13
N GLU A 70 11.84 -5.90 0.29
CA GLU A 70 12.08 -6.82 1.39
C GLU A 70 12.23 -6.10 2.73
N ASP A 71 13.07 -5.07 2.78
CA ASP A 71 13.45 -4.43 4.04
C ASP A 71 12.42 -3.41 4.53
N THR A 72 11.68 -2.77 3.62
CA THR A 72 10.88 -1.59 3.97
C THR A 72 9.44 -1.69 3.49
N LEU A 73 9.22 -1.77 2.17
CA LEU A 73 7.89 -1.57 1.59
C LEU A 73 6.89 -2.64 2.03
N ALA A 74 7.31 -3.89 2.19
CA ALA A 74 6.45 -4.96 2.69
C ALA A 74 5.87 -4.64 4.08
N THR A 75 6.69 -4.05 4.97
CA THR A 75 6.24 -3.63 6.30
C THR A 75 5.24 -2.48 6.21
N ILE A 76 5.54 -1.45 5.41
CA ILE A 76 4.65 -0.30 5.17
C ILE A 76 3.27 -0.78 4.70
N ILE A 77 3.27 -1.64 3.68
CA ILE A 77 2.08 -2.27 3.12
C ILE A 77 1.23 -2.93 4.20
N LEU A 78 1.86 -3.75 5.06
CA LEU A 78 1.16 -4.49 6.10
C LEU A 78 0.62 -3.55 7.17
N GLU A 79 1.40 -2.55 7.57
CA GLU A 79 0.96 -1.56 8.56
C GLU A 79 -0.25 -0.75 8.08
N VAL A 80 -0.28 -0.34 6.81
CA VAL A 80 -1.43 0.38 6.24
C VAL A 80 -2.63 -0.57 6.07
N ALA A 81 -2.44 -1.75 5.49
CA ALA A 81 -3.53 -2.71 5.26
C ALA A 81 -4.19 -3.19 6.57
N LEU A 82 -3.41 -3.28 7.65
CA LEU A 82 -3.89 -3.68 8.96
C LEU A 82 -4.36 -2.50 9.82
N GLU A 83 -4.30 -1.26 9.32
CA GLU A 83 -4.66 -0.02 10.04
C GLU A 83 -3.82 0.19 11.33
N VAL A 84 -2.54 -0.17 11.27
CA VAL A 84 -1.60 -0.02 12.40
C VAL A 84 -1.20 1.44 12.59
N VAL A 85 -0.99 2.19 11.51
CA VAL A 85 -0.58 3.59 11.56
C VAL A 85 -1.75 4.56 11.70
N ALA A 86 -2.86 4.26 11.01
CA ALA A 86 -4.08 5.06 11.06
C ALA A 86 -5.30 4.23 10.63
N PRO A 87 -6.52 4.62 11.05
CA PRO A 87 -7.75 4.11 10.45
C PRO A 87 -7.78 4.33 8.94
N TYR A 88 -8.30 3.34 8.20
CA TYR A 88 -8.24 3.34 6.72
C TYR A 88 -8.85 4.59 6.08
N HIS A 89 -9.96 5.08 6.66
CA HIS A 89 -10.66 6.28 6.19
C HIS A 89 -9.77 7.53 6.25
N TYR A 90 -9.07 7.73 7.37
CA TYR A 90 -8.16 8.88 7.52
C TYR A 90 -6.93 8.75 6.62
N PHE A 91 -6.46 7.51 6.38
CA PHE A 91 -5.41 7.30 5.39
C PHE A 91 -5.85 7.72 3.98
N MET A 92 -7.07 7.35 3.59
CA MET A 92 -7.66 7.72 2.29
C MET A 92 -7.96 9.22 2.15
N ASP A 93 -8.33 9.92 3.24
CA ASP A 93 -8.50 11.38 3.24
C ASP A 93 -7.23 12.08 2.72
N LEU A 94 -6.05 11.61 3.16
CA LEU A 94 -4.77 12.21 2.78
C LEU A 94 -4.42 11.93 1.32
N LEU A 95 -4.68 10.71 0.82
CA LEU A 95 -4.47 10.35 -0.58
C LEU A 95 -5.39 11.11 -1.53
N TYR A 96 -6.63 11.39 -1.12
CA TYR A 96 -7.56 12.20 -1.90
C TYR A 96 -7.11 13.67 -2.00
N GLY A 97 -6.27 14.12 -1.07
CA GLY A 97 -5.59 15.43 -1.10
C GLY A 97 -4.38 15.51 -2.03
N GLU A 98 -4.27 14.63 -3.03
CA GLU A 98 -3.16 14.55 -4.00
C GLU A 98 -1.81 14.10 -3.42
N ASN A 99 -1.78 13.55 -2.20
CA ASN A 99 -0.55 13.01 -1.61
C ASN A 99 -0.24 11.61 -2.14
N HIS A 100 1.05 11.27 -2.19
CA HIS A 100 1.52 9.94 -2.55
C HIS A 100 1.42 8.96 -1.35
N PHE A 101 1.34 7.66 -1.64
CA PHE A 101 1.15 6.61 -0.63
C PHE A 101 2.23 6.62 0.47
N LEU A 102 3.50 6.79 0.09
CA LEU A 102 4.61 6.82 1.03
C LEU A 102 4.61 8.09 1.88
N GLU A 103 4.26 9.24 1.29
CA GLU A 103 4.15 10.51 2.02
C GLU A 103 3.02 10.42 3.07
N ALA A 104 1.89 9.81 2.70
CA ALA A 104 0.79 9.58 3.62
C ALA A 104 1.18 8.64 4.75
N TYR A 105 1.93 7.57 4.46
CA TYR A 105 2.47 6.68 5.49
C TYR A 105 3.40 7.40 6.45
N ASP A 106 4.37 8.17 5.93
CA ASP A 106 5.35 8.89 6.76
C ASP A 106 4.65 9.92 7.67
N PHE A 107 3.62 10.60 7.16
CA PHE A 107 2.81 11.51 7.97
C PHE A 107 2.21 10.82 9.20
N PHE A 108 1.44 9.74 8.99
CA PHE A 108 0.79 9.03 10.09
C PHE A 108 1.77 8.30 11.01
N LYS A 109 2.87 7.78 10.47
CA LYS A 109 3.91 7.14 11.27
C LYS A 109 4.54 8.14 12.24
N ASN A 110 4.85 9.34 11.77
CA ASN A 110 5.42 10.40 12.60
C ASN A 110 4.43 10.94 13.63
N GLU A 111 3.16 11.15 13.24
CA GLU A 111 2.13 11.56 14.20
C GLU A 111 1.94 10.53 15.32
N LYS A 112 1.93 9.23 14.98
CA LYS A 112 1.80 8.16 15.96
C LYS A 112 2.98 8.12 16.93
N LEU A 113 4.21 8.24 16.43
CA LEU A 113 5.42 8.29 17.27
C LEU A 113 5.38 9.47 18.23
N ALA A 114 4.96 10.66 17.77
CA ALA A 114 4.83 11.84 18.61
C ALA A 114 3.82 11.64 19.77
N GLN A 115 2.74 10.89 19.54
CA GLN A 115 1.75 10.56 20.58
C GLN A 115 2.24 9.51 21.59
N GLU A 116 3.23 8.69 21.23
CA GLU A 116 3.81 7.66 22.12
C GLU A 116 4.92 8.24 23.03
N GLU A 117 5.45 9.42 22.72
CA GLU A 117 6.47 10.13 23.50
C GLU A 117 5.90 11.08 24.57
N GLU A 118 4.57 11.32 24.57
CA GLU A 118 3.82 12.09 25.59
C GLU A 118 3.26 11.22 26.73
#